data_AF-A0A522ZHE4-F1
#
_entry.id   AF-A0A522ZHE4-F1
#
_cell.length_a   1.000
_cell.length_b   1.000
_cell.length_c   1.000
_cell.angle_alpha   90.00
_cell.angle_beta   90.00
_cell.angle_gamma   90.00
#
_symmetry.space_group_name_H-M   'P 1'
#
loop_
_entity.id
_entity.type
_entity.pdbx_description
1 polymer ?
#
loop_
_entity_poly.entity_id
_entity_poly.type
_entity_poly.pdbx_seq_one_letter_code
_entity_poly.pdbx_strand_id
1 'polypeptide(L)' 'MSTYQMVSRHVEAALAEASKQGIAGDVVARCLLSEAIRIFRSGRPIDDIAAELTAAIDNLDEDAPLAFIRP' A
#
# COMPACT_ATOMS: atom_id res chain seq x y z
N MET A 1 -3.91 -11.61 -14.43
CA MET A 1 -4.09 -11.03 -13.09
C MET A 1 -2.74 -10.49 -12.64
N SER A 2 -2.61 -9.18 -12.45
CA SER A 2 -1.36 -8.58 -11.96
C SER A 2 -1.21 -8.76 -10.45
N THR A 3 0.02 -8.62 -9.93
CA THR A 3 0.26 -8.62 -8.48
C THR A 3 -0.56 -7.56 -7.76
N TYR A 4 -0.74 -6.38 -8.37
CA TYR A 4 -1.61 -5.33 -7.86
C TYR A 4 -3.06 -5.82 -7.71
N GLN A 5 -3.63 -6.44 -8.76
CA GLN A 5 -5.00 -6.97 -8.70
C GLN A 5 -5.17 -8.04 -7.61
N MET A 6 -4.13 -8.86 -7.37
CA MET A 6 -4.13 -9.84 -6.28
C MET A 6 -4.13 -9.17 -4.90
N VAL A 7 -3.41 -8.06 -4.72
CA VAL A 7 -3.38 -7.33 -3.43
C VAL A 7 -4.68 -6.52 -3.24
N SER A 8 -5.19 -5.87 -4.29
CA SER A 8 -6.41 -5.05 -4.25
C SER A 8 -7.61 -5.81 -3.68
N ARG A 9 -7.84 -7.07 -4.13
CA ARG A 9 -8.93 -7.90 -3.60
C ARG A 9 -8.83 -8.14 -2.09
N HIS A 10 -7.61 -8.22 -1.53
CA HIS A 10 -7.41 -8.44 -0.10
C HIS A 10 -7.58 -7.13 0.68
N VAL A 11 -7.17 -6.00 0.09
CA VAL A 11 -7.44 -4.66 0.64
C VAL A 11 -8.94 -4.38 0.68
N GLU A 12 -9.67 -4.67 -0.39
CA GLU A 12 -11.13 -4.54 -0.46
C GLU A 12 -11.83 -5.40 0.60
N ALA A 13 -11.38 -6.64 0.78
CA ALA A 13 -11.90 -7.52 1.82
C ALA A 13 -11.66 -6.96 3.24
N ALA A 14 -10.46 -6.43 3.50
CA ALA A 14 -10.14 -5.80 4.79
C ALA A 14 -10.99 -4.55 5.06
N LEU A 15 -11.21 -3.71 4.05
CA LEU A 15 -12.08 -2.54 4.16
C LEU A 15 -13.54 -2.93 4.42
N ALA A 16 -14.04 -3.97 3.75
CA ALA A 16 -15.39 -4.49 3.98
C ALA A 16 -15.56 -5.08 5.39
N GLU A 17 -14.54 -5.76 5.91
CA GLU A 17 -14.54 -6.28 7.28
C GLU A 17 -14.49 -5.14 8.32
N ALA A 18 -13.61 -4.16 8.12
CA ALA A 18 -13.48 -2.99 8.99
C ALA A 18 -14.78 -2.18 9.06
N SER A 19 -15.44 -1.98 7.92
CA SER A 19 -16.73 -1.28 7.83
C SER A 19 -17.81 -1.94 8.70
N LYS A 20 -17.88 -3.28 8.70
CA LYS A 20 -18.83 -4.03 9.56
C LYS A 20 -18.57 -3.83 11.06
N GLN A 21 -17.36 -3.43 11.43
CA GLN A 21 -16.94 -3.18 12.81
C GLN A 21 -16.94 -1.68 13.17
N GLY A 22 -17.37 -0.80 12.27
CA GLY A 22 -17.33 0.65 12.47
C GLY A 22 -15.92 1.24 12.45
N ILE A 23 -14.94 0.50 11.91
CA ILE A 23 -13.55 0.95 11.79
C ILE A 23 -13.42 1.81 10.53
N ALA A 24 -12.91 3.03 10.68
CA ALA A 24 -12.72 3.95 9.56
C ALA A 24 -11.69 3.43 8.56
N GLY A 25 -11.94 3.65 7.26
CA GLY A 25 -11.02 3.23 6.19
C GLY A 25 -9.62 3.82 6.31
N ASP A 26 -9.49 5.04 6.83
CA ASP A 26 -8.21 5.69 7.12
C ASP A 26 -7.38 4.93 8.17
N VAL A 27 -8.03 4.28 9.15
CA VAL A 27 -7.33 3.39 10.11
C VAL A 27 -6.80 2.16 9.40
N VAL A 28 -7.59 1.56 8.52
CA VAL A 28 -7.16 0.41 7.70
C VAL A 28 -5.99 0.79 6.80
N ALA A 29 -6.05 1.94 6.14
CA ALA A 29 -4.98 2.44 5.27
C ALA A 29 -3.65 2.60 6.02
N ARG A 30 -3.67 3.15 7.24
CA ARG A 30 -2.46 3.25 8.10
C ARG A 30 -1.89 1.89 8.49
N CYS A 31 -2.75 0.91 8.78
CA CYS A 31 -2.32 -0.46 9.06
C CYS A 31 -1.69 -1.11 7.82
N LEU A 32 -2.29 -0.95 6.64
CA LEU A 32 -1.76 -1.47 5.38
C LEU A 32 -0.39 -0.86 5.06
N LEU A 33 -0.22 0.46 5.25
CA LEU A 33 1.07 1.13 5.08
C LEU A 33 2.12 0.59 6.05
N SER A 34 1.74 0.37 7.31
CA SER A 34 2.63 -0.19 8.33
C SER A 34 3.11 -1.60 7.96
N GLU A 35 2.21 -2.45 7.44
CA GLU A 35 2.56 -3.79 6.96
C GLU A 35 3.45 -3.75 5.72
N ALA A 36 3.20 -2.83 4.78
CA ALA A 36 4.06 -2.65 3.61
C ALA A 36 5.49 -2.26 4.04
N ILE A 37 5.64 -1.31 4.97
CA ILE A 37 6.95 -0.91 5.52
C ILE A 37 7.61 -2.09 6.25
N ARG A 38 6.86 -2.87 7.05
CA ARG A 38 7.37 -4.06 7.74
C ARG A 38 7.95 -5.07 6.74
N ILE A 39 7.27 -5.29 5.61
CA ILE A 39 7.73 -6.20 4.54
C ILE A 39 8.98 -5.64 3.87
N PHE A 40 9.00 -4.36 3.48
CA PHE A 40 10.19 -3.78 2.83
C PHE A 40 11.44 -3.83 3.70
N ARG A 41 11.30 -3.59 5.01
CA ARG A 41 12.41 -3.68 5.97
C ARG A 41 13.08 -5.05 6.05
N SER A 42 12.45 -6.12 5.53
CA SER A 42 13.06 -7.45 5.48
C SER A 42 14.22 -7.56 4.48
N GLY A 43 14.30 -6.64 3.51
CA GLY A 43 15.29 -6.72 2.43
C GLY A 43 15.77 -5.39 1.86
N ARG A 44 15.40 -4.25 2.46
CA ARG A 44 15.82 -2.91 2.02
C ARG A 44 16.28 -2.02 3.18
N PRO A 45 17.30 -1.17 2.98
CA PRO A 45 17.65 -0.12 3.93
C PRO A 45 16.53 0.91 4.03
N ILE A 46 16.48 1.64 5.15
CA ILE A 46 15.41 2.60 5.43
C ILE A 46 15.33 3.71 4.38
N ASP A 47 16.47 4.19 3.89
CA ASP A 47 16.52 5.28 2.92
C ASP A 47 15.87 4.89 1.57
N ASP A 48 16.07 3.65 1.12
CA ASP A 48 15.42 3.13 -0.09
C ASP A 48 13.90 3.03 0.08
N ILE A 49 13.43 2.70 1.29
CA ILE A 49 12.00 2.66 1.60
C ILE A 49 11.41 4.06 1.58
N ALA A 50 12.11 5.03 2.15
CA ALA A 50 11.67 6.43 2.15
C ALA A 50 11.61 6.99 0.71
N ALA A 51 12.60 6.66 -0.13
CA ALA A 51 12.61 7.03 -1.54
C ALA A 51 11.43 6.42 -2.31
N GLU A 52 11.14 5.12 -2.09
CA GLU A 52 9.99 4.43 -2.71
C GLU A 52 8.66 5.08 -2.31
N LEU A 53 8.47 5.40 -1.01
CA LEU A 53 7.25 6.05 -0.54
C LEU A 53 7.09 7.47 -1.10
N THR A 54 8.18 8.23 -1.19
CA THR A 54 8.18 9.57 -1.79
C THR A 54 7.81 9.48 -3.27
N ALA A 55 8.44 8.56 -4.01
CA ALA A 55 8.10 8.33 -5.41
C ALA A 55 6.64 7.90 -5.59
N ALA A 56 6.10 7.05 -4.70
CA ALA A 56 4.70 6.66 -4.75
C ALA A 56 3.75 7.85 -4.53
N ILE A 57 4.11 8.79 -3.65
CA ILE A 57 3.35 10.03 -3.42
C ILE A 57 3.44 10.96 -4.64
N ASP A 58 4.63 11.13 -5.19
CA ASP A 58 4.88 12.02 -6.34
C ASP A 58 4.22 11.50 -7.64
N ASN A 59 3.93 10.21 -7.71
CA ASN A 59 3.27 9.54 -8.83
C ASN A 59 1.85 9.06 -8.50
N LEU A 60 1.16 9.73 -7.56
CA LEU A 60 -0.28 9.55 -7.32
C LEU A 60 -1.06 10.10 -8.53
N ASP A 61 -1.10 9.33 -9.61
CA ASP A 61 -2.00 9.57 -10.73
C ASP A 61 -3.37 8.98 -10.37
N GLU A 62 -4.43 9.80 -10.41
CA GLU A 62 -5.79 9.37 -10.03
C GLU A 62 -6.35 8.29 -10.97
N ASP A 63 -5.79 8.18 -12.19
CA ASP A 63 -6.24 7.27 -13.24
C ASP A 63 -5.27 6.12 -13.58
N ALA A 64 -4.07 6.05 -12.99
CA ALA A 64 -3.09 5.02 -13.30
C ALA A 64 -2.68 4.20 -12.06
N PRO A 65 -2.72 2.85 -12.11
CA PRO A 65 -2.21 2.04 -11.01
C PRO A 65 -0.72 2.30 -10.83
N LEU A 66 -0.30 2.61 -9.59
CA LEU A 66 1.09 2.80 -9.15
C LEU A 66 2.04 1.88 -9.93
N ALA A 67 2.71 2.44 -10.93
CA ALA A 67 3.76 1.74 -11.63
C ALA A 67 4.93 1.71 -10.67
N PHE A 68 5.25 0.53 -10.12
CA PHE A 68 6.49 0.32 -9.39
C PHE A 68 7.67 0.58 -10.35
N ILE A 69 8.15 1.82 -10.39
CA ILE A 69 9.36 2.18 -11.12
C ILE A 69 10.53 1.67 -10.28
N ARG A 70 11.14 0.55 -10.70
CA ARG A 70 12.43 0.16 -10.12
C ARG A 70 13.54 1.05 -10.71
N PRO A 71 14.58 1.38 -9.93
CA PRO A 71 15.84 1.90 -10.46
C PRO A 71 16.56 0.85 -11.34
#